data_AF-A0AB33K2P0-F1
#
_entry.id   AF-A0AB33K2P0-F1
#
_cell.length_a   1.000
_cell.length_b   1.000
_cell.length_c   1.000
_cell.angle_alpha   90.00
_cell.angle_beta   90.00
_cell.angle_gamma   90.00
#
_symmetry.space_group_name_H-M   'P 1'
#
loop_
_entity.id
_entity.type
_entity.pdbx_description
1 polymer ?
#
loop_
_entity_poly.entity_id
_entity_poly.type
_entity_poly.pdbx_seq_one_letter_code
_entity_poly.pdbx_strand_id
1 'polypeptide(L)'
;MPWKSDLTWTGHTAGAATTVHQGRTWHLSKHLSPPDAEGRYSPYERWYLHADDGQGQPHPDPVGTTLGRNRVNAQRLAELVITGWENSHQLRPGDGVQLWRRTGGDGTLVPLDELLVGRHR
;
A
#
# COMPACT_ATOMS: atom_id res chain seq x y z
N MET A 1 -6.30 -17.86 9.40
CA MET A 1 -5.20 -18.35 8.53
C MET A 1 -4.17 -17.23 8.38
N PRO A 2 -2.86 -17.53 8.30
CA PRO A 2 -1.87 -16.49 8.03
C PRO A 2 -2.09 -15.91 6.62
N TRP A 3 -1.93 -14.60 6.48
CA TRP A 3 -1.90 -13.91 5.19
C TRP A 3 -0.90 -14.60 4.24
N LYS A 4 -1.35 -14.90 3.02
CA LYS A 4 -0.48 -15.38 1.94
C LYS A 4 -0.35 -14.26 0.92
N SER A 5 0.88 -13.93 0.53
CA SER A 5 1.12 -12.97 -0.54
C SER A 5 0.76 -13.59 -1.88
N ASP A 6 0.07 -12.85 -2.74
CA ASP A 6 -0.21 -13.27 -4.13
C ASP A 6 0.78 -12.65 -5.13
N LEU A 7 1.67 -11.77 -4.67
CA LEU A 7 2.66 -11.09 -5.49
C LEU A 7 4.07 -11.51 -5.09
N THR A 8 4.91 -11.78 -6.09
CA THR A 8 6.34 -11.97 -5.85
C THR A 8 7.01 -10.62 -5.77
N TRP A 9 7.46 -10.26 -4.57
CA TRP A 9 8.32 -9.09 -4.37
C TRP A 9 9.78 -9.46 -4.62
N THR A 10 10.53 -8.61 -5.32
CA THR A 10 11.97 -8.77 -5.61
C THR A 10 12.74 -7.52 -5.13
N GLY A 11 14.08 -7.53 -5.28
CA GLY A 11 14.91 -6.36 -4.98
C GLY A 11 14.95 -5.97 -3.50
N HIS A 12 14.96 -6.94 -2.59
CA HIS A 12 14.85 -6.75 -1.14
C HIS A 12 16.05 -6.03 -0.51
N THR A 13 16.13 -4.72 -0.67
CA THR A 13 17.04 -3.89 0.12
C THR A 13 16.30 -3.33 1.35
N ALA A 14 17.02 -2.72 2.29
CA ALA A 14 16.44 -2.22 3.54
C ALA A 14 15.32 -1.17 3.34
N GLY A 15 15.26 -0.51 2.18
CA GLY A 15 14.31 0.55 1.87
C GLY A 15 13.61 0.43 0.53
N ALA A 16 13.79 -0.64 -0.23
CA ALA A 16 13.13 -0.83 -1.51
C ALA A 16 12.73 -2.30 -1.75
N ALA A 17 11.62 -2.49 -2.45
CA ALA A 17 11.22 -3.76 -3.05
C ALA A 17 10.38 -3.47 -4.29
N THR A 18 10.40 -4.35 -5.28
CA THR A 18 9.59 -4.20 -6.50
C THR A 18 8.73 -5.42 -6.74
N THR A 19 7.64 -5.27 -7.48
CA THR A 19 6.83 -6.39 -7.94
C THR A 19 6.20 -6.06 -9.29
N VAL A 20 5.72 -7.07 -10.00
CA VAL A 20 5.02 -6.92 -11.28
C VAL A 20 3.63 -7.50 -11.17
N HIS A 21 2.62 -6.74 -11.54
CA HIS A 21 1.23 -7.18 -11.59
C HIS A 21 0.55 -6.67 -12.86
N GLN A 22 -0.10 -7.56 -13.61
CA GLN A 22 -0.80 -7.24 -14.86
C GLN A 22 0.07 -6.44 -15.85
N GLY A 23 1.35 -6.80 -15.97
CA GLY A 23 2.30 -6.14 -16.87
C GLY A 23 2.81 -4.78 -16.41
N ARG A 24 2.44 -4.32 -15.21
CA ARG A 24 2.93 -3.07 -14.60
C ARG A 24 3.90 -3.37 -13.47
N THR A 25 5.01 -2.64 -13.46
CA THR A 25 5.97 -2.66 -12.35
C THR A 25 5.49 -1.71 -11.25
N TRP A 26 5.67 -2.15 -10.01
CA TRP A 26 5.33 -1.42 -8.80
C TRP A 26 6.54 -1.38 -7.89
N HIS A 27 6.77 -0.22 -7.29
CA HIS A 27 7.90 0.04 -6.41
C HIS A 27 7.39 0.34 -5.01
N LEU A 28 7.87 -0.40 -4.02
CA LEU A 28 7.63 -0.14 -2.62
C LEU A 28 8.90 0.46 -2.03
N SER A 29 8.84 1.75 -1.72
CA SER A 29 10.00 2.54 -1.33
C SER A 29 9.81 3.13 0.06
N LYS A 30 10.89 3.18 0.83
CA LYS A 30 10.92 3.79 2.17
C LYS A 30 11.67 5.11 2.10
N HIS A 31 10.98 6.19 2.41
CA HIS A 31 11.56 7.53 2.42
C HIS A 31 10.77 8.47 3.34
N LEU A 32 11.26 9.71 3.51
CA LEU A 32 10.56 10.75 4.27
C LEU A 32 9.25 11.12 3.57
N SER A 33 8.28 11.55 4.37
CA SER A 33 7.05 12.14 3.79
C SER A 33 7.41 13.44 3.08
N PRO A 34 6.67 13.84 2.03
CA PRO A 34 6.75 15.20 1.52
C PRO A 34 6.62 16.21 2.66
N PRO A 35 7.23 17.40 2.53
CA PRO A 35 7.12 18.42 3.56
C PRO A 35 5.65 18.85 3.75
N ASP A 36 5.29 19.23 4.97
CA ASP A 36 3.97 19.81 5.26
C ASP A 36 3.83 21.22 4.65
N ALA A 37 2.68 21.86 4.86
CA ALA A 37 2.39 23.20 4.35
C ALA A 37 3.38 24.26 4.86
N GLU A 38 4.05 24.01 5.98
CA GLU A 38 5.09 24.87 6.56
C GLU A 38 6.51 24.46 6.17
N GLY A 39 6.68 23.51 5.23
CA GLY A 39 7.97 23.05 4.74
C GLY A 39 8.68 22.06 5.67
N ARG A 40 8.01 21.56 6.72
CA ARG A 40 8.62 20.65 7.70
C ARG A 40 8.50 19.21 7.24
N TYR A 41 9.62 18.50 7.30
CA TYR A 41 9.64 17.06 7.07
C TYR A 41 9.28 16.31 8.35
N SER A 42 8.45 15.28 8.23
CA SER A 42 8.40 14.24 9.27
C SER A 42 9.79 13.60 9.36
N PRO A 43 10.41 13.51 10.55
CA PRO A 43 11.73 12.87 10.70
C PRO A 43 11.68 11.36 10.51
N TYR A 44 10.47 10.80 10.43
CA TYR A 44 10.26 9.38 10.27
C TYR A 44 10.02 9.03 8.81
N GLU A 45 10.88 8.16 8.30
CA GLU A 45 10.64 7.47 7.05
C GLU A 45 9.43 6.55 7.16
N ARG A 46 8.69 6.47 6.07
CA ARG A 46 7.55 5.57 5.93
C ARG A 46 7.61 4.88 4.57
N TRP A 47 6.83 3.81 4.42
CA TRP A 47 6.70 3.09 3.17
C TRP A 47 5.64 3.74 2.29
N TYR A 48 5.95 3.80 1.00
CA TYR A 48 5.11 4.34 -0.06
C TYR A 48 5.11 3.37 -1.23
N LEU A 49 3.96 3.23 -1.87
CA LEU A 49 3.81 2.51 -3.12
C LEU A 49 3.91 3.52 -4.26
N HIS A 50 4.69 3.21 -5.28
CA HIS A 50 4.81 3.99 -6.50
C HIS A 50 4.53 3.09 -7.69
N ALA A 51 3.86 3.64 -8.70
CA ALA A 51 3.87 3.04 -10.03
C ALA A 51 5.26 3.24 -10.66
N ASP A 52 5.60 2.41 -11.63
CA ASP A 52 6.74 2.67 -12.51
C ASP A 52 6.50 3.89 -13.39
N ASP A 53 7.54 4.67 -13.65
CA ASP A 53 7.50 5.86 -14.52
C ASP A 53 7.64 5.53 -16.02
N GLY A 54 7.77 4.25 -16.39
CA GLY A 54 8.01 3.78 -17.75
C GLY A 54 9.49 3.65 -18.11
N GLN A 55 10.40 4.07 -17.23
CA GLN A 55 11.84 3.95 -17.37
C GLN A 55 12.45 2.97 -16.36
N GLY A 56 11.62 2.22 -15.62
CA GLY A 56 12.08 1.29 -14.59
C GLY A 56 12.33 1.95 -13.24
N GLN A 57 11.92 3.21 -13.05
CA GLN A 57 12.08 3.95 -11.78
C GLN A 57 10.72 4.20 -11.13
N PRO A 58 10.67 4.41 -9.80
CA PRO A 58 9.44 4.83 -9.13
C PRO A 58 9.03 6.22 -9.61
N HIS A 59 7.77 6.36 -10.02
CA HIS A 59 7.15 7.66 -10.26
C HIS A 59 7.27 8.53 -8.99
N PRO A 60 7.60 9.83 -9.08
CA PRO A 60 7.85 10.68 -7.90
C PRO A 60 6.63 10.77 -6.97
N ASP A 61 5.43 10.83 -7.55
CA ASP A 61 4.20 10.83 -6.77
C ASP A 61 3.79 9.41 -6.35
N PRO A 62 3.58 9.15 -5.05
CA PRO A 62 3.13 7.86 -4.58
C PRO A 62 1.66 7.61 -4.92
N VAL A 63 1.32 6.33 -5.04
CA VAL A 63 -0.05 5.86 -5.19
C VAL A 63 -0.72 5.83 -3.82
N GLY A 64 -1.50 6.87 -3.55
CA GLY A 64 -2.24 7.03 -2.30
C GLY A 64 -1.37 7.54 -1.15
N THR A 65 -1.80 7.22 0.08
CA THR A 65 -1.11 7.68 1.30
C THR A 65 -0.04 6.70 1.75
N THR A 66 0.71 7.08 2.79
CA THR A 66 1.72 6.21 3.38
C THR A 66 1.15 4.88 3.88
N LEU A 67 1.88 3.79 3.65
CA LEU A 67 1.56 2.43 4.09
C LEU A 67 2.13 2.09 5.48
N GLY A 68 2.61 3.10 6.21
CA GLY A 68 3.12 2.98 7.57
C GLY A 68 4.63 2.70 7.64
N ARG A 69 5.09 2.26 8.83
CA ARG A 69 6.53 2.11 9.13
C ARG A 69 7.05 0.68 8.99
N ASN A 70 6.18 -0.31 9.14
CA ASN A 70 6.56 -1.73 9.12
C ASN A 70 6.52 -2.26 7.69
N ARG A 71 7.62 -2.85 7.22
CA ARG A 71 7.75 -3.36 5.85
C ARG A 71 6.73 -4.45 5.52
N VAL A 72 6.53 -5.43 6.41
CA VAL A 72 5.62 -6.57 6.17
C VAL A 72 4.18 -6.08 6.03
N ASN A 73 3.76 -5.15 6.90
CA ASN A 73 2.45 -4.52 6.79
C ASN A 73 2.35 -3.65 5.53
N ALA A 74 3.39 -2.89 5.18
CA ALA A 74 3.39 -2.09 3.97
C ALA A 74 3.26 -2.95 2.70
N GLN A 75 3.95 -4.09 2.63
CA GLN A 75 3.79 -5.06 1.52
C GLN A 75 2.36 -5.59 1.43
N ARG A 76 1.76 -5.96 2.55
CA ARG A 76 0.35 -6.40 2.62
C ARG A 76 -0.62 -5.35 2.08
N LEU A 77 -0.46 -4.10 2.51
CA LEU A 77 -1.31 -3.00 2.07
C LEU A 77 -1.05 -2.63 0.61
N ALA A 78 0.21 -2.67 0.16
CA ALA A 78 0.57 -2.44 -1.24
C ALA A 78 -0.09 -3.49 -2.14
N GLU A 79 -0.09 -4.76 -1.76
CA GLU A 79 -0.78 -5.82 -2.50
C GLU A 79 -2.27 -5.56 -2.64
N LEU A 80 -2.94 -5.08 -1.58
CA LEU A 80 -4.34 -4.68 -1.67
C LEU A 80 -4.53 -3.57 -2.70
N VAL A 81 -3.71 -2.52 -2.66
CA VAL A 81 -3.77 -1.43 -3.65
C VAL A 81 -3.53 -1.92 -5.08
N ILE A 82 -2.48 -2.71 -5.29
CA ILE A 82 -2.12 -3.26 -6.60
C ILE A 82 -3.23 -4.15 -7.17
N THR A 83 -3.93 -4.89 -6.31
CA THR A 83 -5.03 -5.81 -6.70
C THR A 83 -6.40 -5.13 -6.76
N GLY A 84 -6.44 -3.80 -6.61
CA GLY A 84 -7.65 -2.99 -6.83
C GLY A 84 -8.48 -2.74 -5.57
N TRP A 85 -7.85 -2.64 -4.41
CA TRP A 85 -8.49 -2.17 -3.18
C TRP A 85 -7.97 -0.79 -2.77
N GLU A 86 -8.82 0.02 -2.17
CA GLU A 86 -8.45 1.34 -1.66
C GLU A 86 -8.94 1.54 -0.22
N ASN A 87 -8.15 2.29 0.55
CA ASN A 87 -8.53 2.69 1.90
C ASN A 87 -9.70 3.67 1.81
N SER A 88 -10.81 3.36 2.48
CA SER A 88 -12.00 4.21 2.48
C SER A 88 -11.89 5.44 3.39
N HIS A 89 -10.82 5.53 4.17
CA HIS A 89 -10.61 6.47 5.28
C HIS A 89 -11.65 6.36 6.42
N GLN A 90 -12.49 5.32 6.37
CA GLN A 90 -13.47 5.01 7.41
C GLN A 90 -12.94 3.91 8.32
N LEU A 91 -13.44 3.91 9.55
CA LEU A 91 -13.14 2.89 10.55
C LEU A 91 -14.43 2.16 10.91
N ARG A 92 -14.32 0.84 11.10
CA ARG A 92 -15.43 0.00 11.58
C ARG A 92 -15.86 0.48 12.98
N PRO A 93 -17.14 0.81 13.18
CA PRO A 93 -17.65 1.13 14.50
C PRO A 93 -17.44 -0.05 15.47
N GLY A 94 -16.93 0.24 16.67
CA GLY A 94 -16.69 -0.76 17.71
C GLY A 94 -15.21 -1.02 17.96
N ASP A 95 -14.47 -1.46 16.94
CA ASP A 95 -13.06 -1.85 17.09
C ASP A 95 -12.07 -0.98 16.31
N GLY A 96 -12.57 -0.02 15.52
CA GLY A 96 -11.73 0.95 14.81
C GLY A 96 -10.90 0.35 13.68
N VAL A 97 -11.22 -0.86 13.22
CA VAL A 97 -10.51 -1.49 12.10
C VAL A 97 -10.74 -0.69 10.82
N GLN A 98 -9.66 -0.42 10.07
CA GLN A 98 -9.77 0.31 8.81
C GLN A 98 -10.64 -0.43 7.81
N LEU A 99 -11.54 0.31 7.16
CA LEU A 99 -12.40 -0.20 6.09
C LEU A 99 -11.79 0.12 4.73
N TRP A 100 -11.89 -0.85 3.83
CA TRP A 100 -11.37 -0.79 2.48
C TRP A 100 -12.49 -1.10 1.49
N ARG A 101 -12.35 -0.68 0.25
CA ARG A 101 -13.33 -0.98 -0.81
C ARG A 101 -12.62 -1.32 -2.10
N ARG A 102 -13.31 -2.01 -2.99
CA ARG A 102 -12.78 -2.31 -4.32
C ARG A 102 -12.79 -1.04 -5.18
N THR A 103 -11.66 -0.70 -5.77
CA THR A 103 -11.51 0.44 -6.68
C THR A 103 -12.43 0.24 -7.89
N GLY A 104 -13.30 1.22 -8.15
CA GLY A 104 -14.30 1.13 -9.23
C GLY A 104 -15.40 0.09 -9.01
N GLY A 105 -15.50 -0.49 -7.81
CA GLY A 105 -16.56 -1.43 -7.45
C GLY A 105 -17.87 -0.77 -7.03
N ASP A 106 -18.77 -1.57 -6.46
CA ASP A 106 -20.09 -1.18 -5.96
C ASP A 106 -20.06 -0.32 -4.67
N GLY A 107 -18.87 -0.01 -4.16
CA GLY A 107 -18.67 0.77 -2.94
C GLY A 107 -18.77 -0.06 -1.65
N THR A 108 -18.89 -1.38 -1.72
CA THR A 108 -18.92 -2.25 -0.55
C THR A 108 -17.67 -2.08 0.29
N LEU A 109 -17.87 -1.81 1.59
CA LEU A 109 -16.81 -1.66 2.57
C LEU A 109 -16.48 -3.00 3.23
N VAL A 110 -15.20 -3.37 3.19
CA VAL A 110 -14.67 -4.60 3.76
C VAL A 110 -13.61 -4.27 4.81
N PRO A 111 -13.68 -4.86 6.02
CA PRO A 111 -12.66 -4.68 7.04
C PRO A 111 -11.27 -5.18 6.63
N LEU A 112 -10.22 -4.44 6.99
CA LEU A 112 -8.84 -4.76 6.64
C LEU A 112 -8.41 -6.15 7.17
N ASP A 113 -8.79 -6.49 8.40
CA ASP A 113 -8.49 -7.79 8.99
C ASP A 113 -9.06 -8.95 8.16
N GLU A 114 -10.27 -8.80 7.61
CA GLU A 114 -10.91 -9.77 6.71
C GLU A 114 -10.20 -9.89 5.36
N LEU A 115 -9.75 -8.76 4.80
CA LEU A 115 -8.96 -8.76 3.55
C LEU A 115 -7.61 -9.44 3.73
N LEU A 116 -6.93 -9.20 4.86
CA LEU A 116 -5.63 -9.78 5.15
C LEU A 116 -5.69 -11.29 5.40
N VAL A 117 -6.83 -11.82 5.85
CA VAL A 117 -7.02 -13.29 5.95
C VAL A 117 -7.55 -13.94 4.67
N GLY A 118 -7.75 -13.17 3.59
CA GLY A 118 -8.13 -13.68 2.28
C GLY A 118 -9.61 -14.03 2.11
N ARG A 119 -10.51 -13.46 2.94
CA ARG A 119 -11.96 -13.78 2.87
C ARG A 119 -12.70 -13.18 1.67
N HIS A 120 -12.09 -12.23 0.97
CA HIS A 120 -12.72 -11.45 -0.11
C HIS A 120 -11.81 -11.25 -1.32
N ARG A 121 -10.80 -12.12 -1.49
CA ARG A 121 -9.89 -12.07 -2.66
C ARG A 121 -10.54 -12.66 -3.90
#